data_AF-A0A9P1MFP0-F1
#
_entry.id   AF-A0A9P1MFP0-F1
#
_cell.length_a   1.000
_cell.length_b   1.000
_cell.length_c   1.000
_cell.angle_alpha   90.00
_cell.angle_beta   90.00
_cell.angle_gamma   90.00
#
_symmetry.space_group_name_H-M   'P 1'
#
loop_
_entity.id
_entity.type
_entity.pdbx_description
1 polymer ?
#
loop_
_entity_poly.entity_id
_entity_poly.type
_entity_poly.pdbx_seq_one_letter_code
_entity_poly.pdbx_strand_id
1 'polypeptide(L)' 'MAGRTLRCDEFKYAIICALHIEFDAVYLALDEEYEAVLGHHDQDRNSYTAGRIGTSNVVVVLVEKGNSSG' A
#
# COMPACT_ATOMS: atom_id res chain seq x y z
N MET A 1 16.35 7.59 -9.20
CA MET A 1 16.46 8.35 -7.94
C MET A 1 16.32 7.34 -6.82
N ALA A 2 17.23 7.29 -5.85
CA ALA A 2 17.16 6.30 -4.78
C ALA A 2 16.06 6.71 -3.81
N GLY A 3 14.88 6.09 -3.91
CA GLY A 3 13.78 6.24 -2.96
C GLY A 3 14.20 5.75 -1.57
N ARG A 4 13.62 6.32 -0.52
CA ARG A 4 13.86 5.85 0.85
C ARG A 4 13.33 4.42 1.00
N THR A 5 14.16 3.52 1.51
CA THR A 5 13.76 2.14 1.83
C THR A 5 13.38 2.04 3.30
N LEU A 6 12.12 1.67 3.60
CA LEU A 6 11.63 1.49 4.96
C LEU A 6 11.28 0.01 5.26
N ARG A 7 11.33 -0.35 6.54
CA ARG A 7 10.97 -1.67 7.06
C ARG A 7 9.49 -1.74 7.43
N CYS A 8 8.92 -2.94 7.44
CA CYS A 8 7.50 -3.14 7.77
C CYS A 8 7.11 -2.65 9.17
N ASP A 9 8.03 -2.66 10.15
CA ASP A 9 7.78 -2.18 11.51
C ASP A 9 7.66 -0.64 11.63
N GLU A 10 8.07 0.09 10.58
CA GLU A 10 7.96 1.55 10.52
C GLU A 10 6.58 2.04 10.05
N PHE A 11 5.71 1.12 9.62
CA PHE A 11 4.34 1.40 9.17
C PHE A 11 3.33 1.04 10.23
N LYS A 12 2.55 2.03 10.69
CA LYS A 12 1.54 1.85 11.74
C LYS A 12 0.11 1.77 11.21
N TYR A 13 -0.10 2.22 9.98
CA TYR A 13 -1.43 2.34 9.39
C TYR A 13 -1.45 1.69 8.01
N ALA A 14 -2.52 0.96 7.73
CA ALA A 14 -2.82 0.41 6.43
C ALA A 14 -4.18 0.92 5.95
N ILE A 15 -4.25 1.35 4.70
CA ILE A 15 -5.49 1.73 4.02
C ILE A 15 -5.78 0.64 2.99
N ILE A 16 -6.89 -0.07 3.16
CA ILE A 16 -7.26 -1.19 2.29
C ILE A 16 -8.35 -0.72 1.34
N CYS A 17 -8.04 -0.76 0.05
CA CYS A 17 -8.91 -0.38 -1.05
C CYS A 17 -9.38 -1.63 -1.77
N ALA A 18 -10.70 -1.77 -1.95
CA ALA A 18 -11.29 -2.86 -2.72
C ALA A 18 -11.41 -2.50 -4.21
N LEU A 19 -11.46 -1.21 -4.52
CA LEU A 19 -11.61 -0.70 -5.88
C LEU A 19 -10.41 0.14 -6.28
N HIS A 20 -10.06 0.08 -7.56
CA HIS A 20 -9.02 0.93 -8.15
C HIS A 20 -9.28 2.43 -7.92
N ILE A 21 -10.55 2.87 -7.99
CA ILE A 21 -10.86 4.29 -7.79
C ILE A 21 -10.57 4.78 -6.36
N GLU A 22 -10.74 3.90 -5.36
CA GLU A 22 -10.37 4.20 -3.97
C GLU A 22 -8.85 4.26 -3.84
N PHE A 23 -8.15 3.30 -4.46
CA PHE A 23 -6.70 3.26 -4.47
C PHE A 23 -6.11 4.52 -5.13
N ASP A 24 -6.60 4.91 -6.31
CA ASP A 24 -6.12 6.09 -7.04
C ASP A 24 -6.31 7.37 -6.21
N ALA A 25 -7.45 7.51 -5.54
CA ALA A 25 -7.72 8.65 -4.67
C ALA A 25 -6.73 8.72 -3.49
N VAL A 26 -6.43 7.58 -2.85
CA VAL A 26 -5.49 7.52 -1.73
C VAL A 26 -4.05 7.69 -2.21
N TYR A 27 -3.70 7.10 -3.35
CA TYR A 27 -2.38 7.21 -3.98
C TYR A 27 -2.04 8.67 -4.29
N LEU A 28 -2.99 9.42 -4.88
CA LEU A 28 -2.84 10.85 -5.15
C LEU A 28 -2.75 11.71 -3.88
N ALA A 29 -3.19 11.20 -2.73
CA ALA A 29 -3.08 11.87 -1.44
C ALA A 29 -1.75 11.61 -0.72
N LEU A 30 -0.88 10.76 -1.26
CA LEU A 30 0.45 10.52 -0.69
C LEU A 30 1.36 11.75 -0.87
N ASP A 31 2.01 12.17 0.20
CA ASP A 31 3.01 13.25 0.17
C ASP A 31 4.33 12.78 -0.47
N GLU A 32 4.68 11.50 -0.27
CA GLU A 32 5.83 10.83 -0.88
C GLU A 32 5.62 9.31 -0.90
N GLU A 33 6.27 8.65 -1.85
CA GLU A 33 6.33 7.19 -1.97
C GLU A 33 7.66 6.64 -1.42
N TYR A 34 7.60 5.44 -0.86
CA TYR A 34 8.74 4.72 -0.33
C TYR A 34 8.94 3.40 -1.07
N GLU A 35 10.21 3.02 -1.22
CA GLU A 35 10.54 1.61 -1.42
C GLU A 35 10.32 0.92 -0.08
N ALA A 36 9.54 -0.15 -0.02
CA ALA A 36 9.27 -0.82 1.24
C ALA A 36 9.57 -2.31 1.14
N VAL A 37 10.33 -2.80 2.12
CA VAL A 37 10.54 -4.24 2.31
C VAL A 37 9.37 -4.75 3.14
N LEU A 38 8.22 -4.90 2.48
CA LEU A 38 7.03 -5.48 3.05
C LEU A 38 7.19 -7.00 2.98
N GLY A 39 7.16 -7.68 4.13
CA GLY A 39 7.22 -9.14 4.19
C GLY A 39 5.98 -9.76 3.56
N HIS A 40 6.03 -9.98 2.24
CA HIS A 40 4.94 -10.59 1.49
C HIS A 40 5.01 -12.11 1.56
N HIS A 41 3.85 -12.73 1.62
CA HIS A 41 3.70 -14.17 1.41
C HIS A 41 3.53 -14.44 -0.09
N ASP A 42 4.17 -15.48 -0.64
CA ASP A 42 4.19 -15.75 -2.09
C ASP A 42 2.81 -15.94 -2.75
N GLN A 43 1.78 -16.21 -1.96
CA GLN A 43 0.40 -16.38 -2.42
C GLN A 43 -0.46 -15.11 -2.30
N ASP A 44 0.10 -14.04 -1.73
CA ASP A 44 -0.56 -12.76 -1.64
C ASP A 44 -0.53 -12.05 -2.99
N ARG A 45 -1.71 -11.74 -3.49
CA ARG A 45 -1.91 -11.07 -4.79
C ARG A 45 -2.35 -9.63 -4.64
N ASN A 46 -2.39 -9.12 -3.41
CA ASN A 46 -2.67 -7.72 -3.18
C ASN A 46 -1.49 -6.88 -3.66
N SER A 47 -1.80 -5.69 -4.16
CA SER A 47 -0.78 -4.68 -4.50
C SER A 47 -0.58 -3.77 -3.31
N TYR A 48 0.66 -3.48 -2.96
CA TYR A 48 1.01 -2.64 -1.82
C TYR A 48 1.87 -1.46 -2.26
N THR A 49 1.48 -0.28 -1.82
CA THR A 49 2.23 0.95 -2.02
C THR A 49 2.52 1.58 -0.68
N ALA A 50 3.80 1.79 -0.38
CA ALA A 50 4.22 2.48 0.83
C ALA A 50 4.41 3.97 0.56
N GLY A 51 3.99 4.79 1.51
CA GLY A 51 4.17 6.23 1.42
C GLY A 51 3.92 6.93 2.74
N ARG A 52 3.73 8.23 2.69
CA ARG A 52 3.39 9.06 3.85
C ARG A 52 2.20 9.96 3.56
N ILE A 53 1.35 10.09 4.56
CA ILE A 53 0.28 11.09 4.60
C ILE A 53 0.46 11.89 5.89
N GLY A 54 0.71 13.18 5.75
CA GLY A 54 1.06 14.07 6.85
C GLY A 54 2.32 13.57 7.58
N THR A 55 2.19 13.25 8.86
CA THR A 55 3.31 12.76 9.70
C THR A 55 3.34 11.24 9.85
N SER A 56 2.48 10.51 9.15
CA SER A 56 2.31 9.07 9.32
C SER A 56 2.76 8.29 8.09
N ASN A 57 3.64 7.31 8.30
CA ASN A 57 3.95 6.31 7.29
C ASN A 57 2.75 5.36 7.14
N VAL A 58 2.31 5.18 5.91
CA VAL A 58 1.13 4.37 5.57
C VAL A 58 1.48 3.35 4.51
N VAL A 59 0.76 2.23 4.52
CA VAL A 59 0.72 1.28 3.42
C VAL A 59 -0.68 1.32 2.80
N VAL A 60 -0.76 1.58 1.52
CA VAL A 60 -1.99 1.51 0.73
C VAL A 60 -2.04 0.14 0.08
N VAL A 61 -3.12 -0.59 0.28
CA VAL A 61 -3.32 -1.95 -0.22
C VAL A 61 -4.46 -1.94 -1.21
N LEU A 62 -4.23 -2.36 -2.44
CA LEU A 62 -5.30 -2.71 -3.37
C LEU A 62 -5.48 -4.22 -3.33
N VAL A 63 -6.63 -4.67 -2.83
CA VAL A 63 -6.91 -6.11 -2.78
C VAL A 63 -7.30 -6.62 -4.15
N GLU A 64 -6.83 -7.82 -4.50
CA GLU A 64 -7.34 -8.50 -5.69
C GLU A 64 -8.82 -8.83 -5.45
N LYS A 65 -9.66 -8.62 -6.46
CA LYS A 65 -11.07 -9.01 -6.38
C LYS A 65 -11.14 -10.53 -6.20
N GLY A 66 -11.46 -10.97 -4.98
CA GLY A 66 -11.68 -12.38 -4.71
C GLY A 66 -12.73 -12.94 -5.66
N ASN A 67 -12.44 -14.09 -6.26
CA ASN A 67 -13.34 -14.81 -7.17
C ASN A 67 -14.65 -15.10 -6.43
N SER A 68 -15.62 -14.20 -6.53
CA SER A 68 -17.02 -14.53 -6.27
C SER A 68 -17.49 -15.29 -7.50
N SER A 69 -17.19 -16.58 -7.52
CA SER A 69 -17.89 -17.55 -8.38
C SER A 69 -19.35 -17.52 -7.95
N GLY A 70 -20.14 -16.66 -8.62
CA GLY A 70 -21.60 -16.73 -8.59
C GLY A 70 -22.10 -17.84 -9.49
#